data_AF-A0A955I3S4-F1
#
_entry.id   AF-A0A955I3S4-F1
#
_cell.length_a   1.000
_cell.length_b   1.000
_cell.length_c   1.000
_cell.angle_alpha   90.00
_cell.angle_beta   90.00
_cell.angle_gamma   90.00
#
_symmetry.space_group_name_H-M   'P 1'
#
loop_
_entity.id
_entity.type
_entity.pdbx_description
1 polymer ?
#
loop_
_entity_poly.entity_id
_entity_poly.type
_entity_poly.pdbx_seq_one_letter_code
_entity_poly.pdbx_strand_id
1 'polypeptide(L)'
;MVFVKRAGEVIPDIVSSIISERTGDETVIYPPANCPSCNHPLVRDEGRVAVYCPNRHFCPAQRLGALETYASKHGANIEGLGTRILEIFLSLGYLTDVVSIYHLDMHRVELE
;
A
#
# COMPACT_ATOMS: atom_id res chain seq x y z
N MET A 1 8.10 -10.49 24.30
CA MET A 1 9.13 -10.56 23.24
C MET A 1 8.71 -11.54 22.13
N VAL A 2 9.36 -11.52 20.96
CA VAL A 2 9.06 -12.44 19.83
C VAL A 2 10.35 -12.98 19.20
N PHE A 3 10.27 -14.16 18.60
CA PHE A 3 11.32 -14.68 17.73
C PHE A 3 11.11 -14.16 16.32
N VAL A 4 12.14 -13.52 15.76
CA VAL A 4 12.16 -13.05 14.37
C VAL A 4 13.14 -13.91 13.57
N LYS A 5 12.70 -14.42 12.43
CA LYS A 5 13.56 -15.08 11.44
C LYS A 5 13.62 -14.25 10.19
N ARG A 6 14.70 -14.35 9.42
CA ARG A 6 14.71 -13.84 8.04
C ARG A 6 14.03 -14.88 7.15
N ALA A 7 12.94 -14.52 6.49
CA ALA A 7 12.31 -15.39 5.49
C ALA A 7 13.05 -15.23 4.16
N GLY A 8 13.85 -16.24 3.80
CA GLY A 8 14.77 -16.13 2.67
C GLY A 8 15.81 -15.03 2.92
N GLU A 9 16.05 -14.18 1.91
CA GLU A 9 17.09 -13.15 1.97
C GLU A 9 16.58 -11.71 2.19
N VAL A 10 15.28 -11.43 2.35
CA VAL A 10 14.81 -10.02 2.31
C VAL A 10 13.90 -9.64 3.49
N ILE A 11 12.74 -10.28 3.65
CA ILE A 11 11.71 -9.81 4.59
C ILE A 11 11.78 -10.63 5.90
N PRO A 12 11.91 -9.98 7.08
CA PRO A 12 11.83 -10.66 8.36
C PRO A 12 10.39 -11.09 8.70
N ASP A 13 10.25 -12.31 9.23
CA ASP A 13 9.00 -12.89 9.71
C ASP A 13 9.04 -13.10 11.22
N ILE A 14 7.92 -12.82 11.88
CA ILE A 14 7.70 -13.21 13.29
C ILE A 14 7.30 -14.70 13.31
N VAL A 15 8.08 -15.52 14.02
CA VAL A 15 7.86 -16.97 14.12
C VAL A 15 6.89 -17.30 15.24
N SER A 16 7.10 -16.71 16.42
CA SER A 16 6.31 -16.96 17.61
C SER A 16 6.57 -15.91 18.69
N SER A 17 5.65 -15.81 19.66
CA SER A 17 5.86 -15.00 20.86
C SER A 17 6.58 -15.78 21.96
N ILE A 18 7.45 -15.11 22.72
CA ILE A 18 8.12 -15.66 23.90
C ILE A 18 7.23 -15.38 25.11
N ILE A 19 6.41 -16.37 25.47
CA ILE A 19 5.36 -16.21 26.50
C ILE A 19 5.97 -16.00 27.89
N SER A 20 7.10 -16.66 28.18
CA SER A 20 7.79 -16.56 29.49
C SER A 20 8.32 -15.16 29.82
N GLU A 21 8.41 -14.27 28.83
CA GLU A 21 8.88 -12.90 29.00
C GLU A 21 7.73 -11.88 28.95
N ARG A 22 6.49 -12.34 29.06
CA ARG A 22 5.36 -11.42 29.18
C ARG A 22 5.34 -10.79 30.56
N THR A 23 5.12 -9.48 30.62
CA THR A 23 4.97 -8.74 31.89
C THR A 23 3.53 -8.73 32.37
N GLY A 24 2.57 -9.00 31.49
CA GLY A 24 1.14 -8.87 31.76
C GLY A 24 0.56 -7.51 31.34
N ASP A 25 1.41 -6.56 30.95
CA ASP A 25 0.99 -5.23 30.47
C ASP A 25 0.77 -5.19 28.96
N GLU A 26 0.84 -6.34 28.27
CA GLU A 26 0.67 -6.38 26.82
C GLU A 26 -0.76 -6.05 26.39
N THR A 27 -0.88 -5.29 25.31
CA THR A 27 -2.17 -4.95 24.70
C THR A 27 -2.52 -5.89 23.56
N VAL A 28 -3.78 -6.30 23.48
CA VAL A 28 -4.30 -7.05 22.33
C VAL A 28 -4.34 -6.16 21.10
N ILE A 29 -3.80 -6.65 19.98
CA ILE A 29 -3.82 -5.95 18.69
C ILE A 29 -5.04 -6.40 17.90
N TYR A 30 -5.92 -5.45 17.58
CA TYR A 30 -7.07 -5.67 16.72
C TYR A 30 -6.82 -5.09 15.33
N PRO A 31 -7.36 -5.68 14.26
CA PRO A 31 -7.41 -5.03 12.96
C PRO A 31 -8.10 -3.67 13.07
N PRO A 32 -7.66 -2.65 12.32
CA PRO A 32 -8.36 -1.38 12.29
C PRO A 32 -9.79 -1.57 11.77
N ALA A 33 -10.76 -0.83 12.33
CA ALA A 33 -12.13 -0.82 11.84
C ALA A 33 -12.27 -0.03 10.52
N ASN A 34 -11.45 1.01 10.36
CA ASN A 34 -11.47 1.94 9.24
C ASN A 34 -10.11 1.95 8.54
N CYS A 35 -10.12 2.16 7.23
CA CYS A 35 -8.92 2.21 6.42
C CYS A 35 -8.03 3.38 6.86
N PRO A 36 -6.74 3.17 7.17
CA PRO A 36 -5.85 4.26 7.60
C PRO A 36 -5.57 5.29 6.49
N SER A 37 -5.83 4.95 5.22
CA SER A 37 -5.59 5.86 4.08
C SER A 37 -6.82 6.71 3.72
N CYS A 38 -8.04 6.17 3.83
CA CYS A 38 -9.26 6.87 3.37
C CYS A 38 -10.41 6.87 4.39
N ASN A 39 -10.18 6.33 5.59
CA ASN A 39 -11.15 6.19 6.67
C ASN A 39 -12.43 5.40 6.35
N HIS A 40 -12.53 4.75 5.18
CA HIS A 40 -13.66 3.90 4.84
C HIS A 40 -13.69 2.63 5.71
N PRO A 41 -14.87 2.14 6.15
CA PRO A 41 -14.98 0.86 6.85
C PRO A 41 -14.29 -0.28 6.09
N LEU A 42 -13.48 -1.06 6.80
CA LEU A 42 -12.79 -2.23 6.25
C LEU A 42 -13.71 -3.45 6.24
N VAL A 43 -13.46 -4.35 5.29
CA VAL A 43 -14.23 -5.58 5.13
C VAL A 43 -13.32 -6.81 5.21
N ARG A 44 -13.90 -7.91 5.67
CA ARG A 44 -13.28 -9.24 5.68
C ARG A 44 -14.33 -10.23 5.21
N ASP A 45 -14.13 -10.79 4.02
CA ASP A 45 -15.07 -11.77 3.47
C ASP A 45 -15.01 -13.06 4.30
N GLU A 46 -16.14 -13.76 4.40
CA GLU A 46 -16.21 -15.05 5.09
C GLU A 46 -15.20 -16.05 4.50
N GLY A 47 -14.47 -16.73 5.38
CA GLY A 47 -13.41 -17.67 5.00
C GLY A 47 -12.10 -17.03 4.53
N ARG A 48 -12.02 -15.69 4.40
CA ARG A 48 -10.77 -15.01 4.05
C ARG A 48 -9.99 -14.52 5.28
N VAL A 49 -8.67 -14.57 5.18
CA VAL A 49 -7.76 -14.02 6.20
C VAL A 49 -7.58 -12.51 6.02
N ALA A 50 -7.54 -12.05 4.76
CA ALA A 50 -7.26 -10.67 4.43
C ALA A 50 -8.40 -9.73 4.81
N VAL A 51 -8.04 -8.64 5.50
CA VAL A 51 -8.88 -7.46 5.71
C VAL A 51 -8.49 -6.44 4.65
N TYR A 52 -9.45 -5.87 3.93
CA TYR A 52 -9.16 -4.94 2.83
C TYR A 52 -10.14 -3.78 2.77
N CYS A 53 -9.72 -2.71 2.07
CA CYS A 53 -10.56 -1.54 1.82
C CYS A 53 -11.43 -1.77 0.58
N PRO A 54 -12.77 -1.71 0.67
CA PRO A 54 -13.65 -1.90 -0.49
C PRO A 54 -13.73 -0.64 -1.37
N ASN A 55 -13.26 0.51 -0.89
CA ASN A 55 -13.30 1.80 -1.60
C ASN A 55 -12.23 1.89 -2.70
N ARG A 56 -12.41 1.13 -3.79
CA ARG A 56 -11.40 1.00 -4.86
C ARG A 56 -11.11 2.30 -5.62
N HIS A 57 -12.11 3.14 -5.82
CA HIS A 57 -11.99 4.33 -6.69
C HIS A 57 -11.46 5.58 -5.94
N PHE A 58 -11.76 5.70 -4.65
CA PHE A 58 -11.44 6.91 -3.89
C PHE A 58 -10.40 6.69 -2.79
N CYS A 59 -9.93 5.47 -2.56
CA CYS A 59 -8.84 5.23 -1.61
C CYS A 59 -7.49 5.64 -2.23
N PRO A 60 -6.74 6.60 -1.64
CA PRO A 60 -5.45 7.03 -2.18
C PRO A 60 -4.44 5.88 -2.31
N ALA A 61 -4.37 5.00 -1.30
CA ALA A 61 -3.48 3.84 -1.32
C ALA A 61 -3.85 2.84 -2.43
N GLN A 62 -5.15 2.63 -2.72
CA GLN A 62 -5.59 1.76 -3.81
C GLN A 62 -5.29 2.36 -5.17
N ARG A 63 -5.43 3.70 -5.31
CA ARG A 63 -5.08 4.41 -6.53
C ARG A 63 -3.59 4.32 -6.82
N LEU A 64 -2.74 4.56 -5.83
CA LEU A 64 -1.29 4.39 -5.95
C LEU A 64 -0.94 2.95 -6.36
N GLY A 65 -1.45 1.95 -5.64
CA GLY A 65 -1.19 0.53 -5.96
C GLY A 65 -1.67 0.12 -7.35
N ALA A 66 -2.78 0.67 -7.83
CA ALA A 66 -3.26 0.45 -9.20
C ALA A 66 -2.30 1.04 -10.24
N LEU A 67 -1.81 2.27 -10.02
CA LEU A 67 -0.84 2.92 -10.89
C LEU A 67 0.52 2.20 -10.87
N GLU A 68 0.98 1.75 -9.70
CA GLU A 68 2.20 0.95 -9.57
C GLU A 68 2.10 -0.36 -10.33
N THR A 69 0.98 -1.08 -10.16
CA THR A 69 0.73 -2.33 -10.88
C THR A 69 0.71 -2.09 -12.38
N TYR A 70 0.07 -1.01 -12.82
CA TYR A 70 0.05 -0.63 -14.23
C TYR A 70 1.43 -0.27 -14.77
N ALA A 71 2.21 0.56 -14.08
CA ALA A 71 3.54 0.98 -14.51
C ALA A 71 4.59 -0.14 -14.42
N SER A 72 4.32 -1.18 -13.60
CA SER A 72 5.25 -2.28 -13.34
C SER A 72 5.71 -3.02 -14.61
N LYS A 73 6.79 -3.79 -14.46
CA LYS A 73 7.32 -4.68 -15.50
C LYS A 73 6.29 -5.66 -16.08
N HIS A 74 5.32 -6.08 -15.27
CA HIS A 74 4.26 -7.00 -15.68
C HIS A 74 2.99 -6.29 -16.18
N GLY A 75 2.92 -4.96 -16.05
CA GLY A 75 1.88 -4.12 -16.62
C GLY A 75 2.30 -3.55 -17.98
N ALA A 76 2.29 -2.23 -18.08
CA ALA A 76 2.71 -1.47 -19.26
C ALA A 76 4.23 -1.29 -19.38
N ASN A 77 5.02 -1.76 -18.40
CA ASN A 77 6.48 -1.69 -18.39
C ASN A 77 7.02 -0.27 -18.63
N ILE A 78 6.55 0.69 -17.83
CA ILE A 78 6.96 2.10 -17.92
C ILE A 78 8.17 2.31 -17.03
N GLU A 79 9.36 2.17 -17.60
CA GLU A 79 10.61 2.41 -16.88
C GLU A 79 10.73 3.86 -16.42
N GLY A 80 11.24 4.07 -15.20
CA GLY A 80 11.37 5.38 -14.59
C GLY A 80 10.12 5.86 -13.83
N LEU A 81 8.94 5.28 -14.05
CA LEU A 81 7.72 5.63 -13.30
C LEU A 81 7.55 4.77 -12.04
N GLY A 82 8.47 4.94 -11.08
CA GLY A 82 8.45 4.22 -9.80
C GLY A 82 7.51 4.83 -8.74
N THR A 83 7.31 4.11 -7.64
CA THR A 83 6.42 4.48 -6.51
C THR A 83 6.55 5.95 -6.09
N ARG A 84 7.78 6.41 -5.84
CA ARG A 84 8.01 7.77 -5.34
C ARG A 84 7.60 8.86 -6.34
N ILE A 85 7.74 8.60 -7.64
CA ILE A 85 7.34 9.55 -8.68
C ILE A 85 5.81 9.55 -8.82
N LEU A 86 5.20 8.36 -8.77
CA LEU A 86 3.73 8.23 -8.75
C LEU A 86 3.12 8.97 -7.56
N GLU A 87 3.69 8.84 -6.36
CA GLU A 87 3.26 9.58 -5.17
C GLU A 87 3.33 11.09 -5.37
N ILE A 88 4.44 11.60 -5.92
CA ILE A 88 4.62 13.03 -6.21
C ILE A 88 3.55 13.51 -7.18
N PHE A 89 3.39 12.86 -8.34
CA PHE A 89 2.41 13.30 -9.33
C PHE A 89 0.96 13.15 -8.86
N LEU A 90 0.65 12.16 -8.02
CA LEU A 90 -0.64 12.07 -7.35
C LEU A 90 -0.87 13.25 -6.40
N SER A 91 0.14 13.63 -5.61
CA SER A 91 0.04 14.76 -4.68
C SER A 91 -0.07 16.12 -5.37
N LEU A 92 0.54 16.27 -6.54
CA LEU A 92 0.41 17.44 -7.41
C LEU A 92 -0.92 17.46 -8.17
N GLY A 93 -1.66 16.35 -8.17
CA GLY A 93 -2.91 16.21 -8.90
C GLY A 93 -2.73 15.97 -10.41
N TYR A 94 -1.50 15.75 -10.88
CA TYR A 94 -1.19 15.47 -12.28
C TYR A 94 -1.58 14.03 -12.67
N LEU A 95 -1.58 13.12 -11.70
CA LEU A 95 -2.13 11.78 -11.86
C LEU A 95 -3.45 11.62 -11.09
N THR A 96 -4.42 11.00 -11.74
CA THR A 96 -5.70 10.59 -11.12
C THR A 96 -6.04 9.14 -11.43
N ASP A 97 -5.63 8.67 -12.61
CA ASP A 97 -5.82 7.32 -13.11
C ASP A 97 -4.73 6.94 -14.11
N VAL A 98 -4.87 5.76 -14.72
CA VAL A 98 -3.93 5.26 -15.72
C VAL A 98 -3.87 6.13 -16.98
N VAL A 99 -4.99 6.75 -17.38
CA VAL A 99 -5.05 7.58 -18.59
C VAL A 99 -4.23 8.85 -18.41
N SER A 100 -4.28 9.45 -17.22
CA SER A 100 -3.52 10.67 -16.89
C SER A 100 -2.00 10.52 -17.04
N ILE A 101 -1.46 9.29 -17.01
CA ILE A 101 -0.03 9.03 -17.28
C ILE A 101 0.37 9.54 -18.68
N TYR A 102 -0.52 9.36 -19.66
CA TYR A 102 -0.28 9.76 -21.05
C TYR A 102 -0.49 11.26 -21.31
N HIS A 103 -0.84 12.00 -20.28
CA HIS A 103 -1.10 13.43 -20.31
C HIS A 103 -0.09 14.24 -19.48
N LEU A 104 0.93 13.58 -18.91
CA LEU A 104 1.98 14.22 -18.11
C LEU A 104 2.80 15.24 -18.92
N ASP A 105 2.83 15.11 -20.24
CA ASP A 105 3.50 16.08 -21.13
C ASP A 105 2.88 17.47 -21.04
N MET A 106 1.58 17.57 -20.73
CA MET A 106 0.89 18.86 -20.52
C MET A 106 1.42 19.62 -19.29
N HIS A 107 1.99 18.91 -18.32
CA HIS A 107 2.56 19.47 -17.09
C HIS A 107 4.07 19.74 -17.18
N ARG A 108 4.68 19.55 -18.35
CA ARG A 108 6.13 19.66 -18.51
C ARG A 108 6.68 21.02 -18.10
N VAL A 109 6.00 22.11 -18.45
CA VAL A 109 6.42 23.49 -18.13
C VAL A 109 6.41 23.75 -16.62
N GLU A 110 5.57 23.05 -15.87
CA GLU A 110 5.44 23.18 -14.41
C GLU A 110 6.50 22.36 -13.64
N LEU A 111 7.26 21.51 -14.36
CA LEU A 111 8.28 20.60 -13.81
C LEU A 111 9.72 21.02 -14.15
N GLU A 112 9.89 22.10 -14.92
CA GLU A 112 11.19 22.75 -15.23
C GLU A 112 11.56 23.78 -14.15
#